data_AF-M2RAR9-F1
#
_entry.id   AF-M2RAR9-F1
#
_cell.length_a   1.000
_cell.length_b   1.000
_cell.length_c   1.000
_cell.angle_alpha   90.00
_cell.angle_beta   90.00
_cell.angle_gamma   90.00
#
_symmetry.space_group_name_H-M   'P 1'
#
loop_
_entity.id
_entity.type
_entity.pdbx_description
1 polymer ?
#
loop_
_entity_poly.entity_id
_entity_poly.type
_entity_poly.pdbx_seq_one_letter_code
_entity_poly.pdbx_strand_id
1 'polypeptide(L)'
;MHQCIDKLLLADLRLAEVPNYFVFLGAYGPLGHGCVLPMVEHYTDYVLQILKKARTDNVKRLSIKRSVSEDFTRYADEYLKRTAWSGQVDYTNDILSDSNFNFHNSPCSSWSRNGETSNKPVLWPGSRIHQLTVLQHPRFEHFDFEYLDGNSCSFLGNGFDMREVDGRDLTWYMGLLDGEDTQPGPFAMNMEDGSGKLTGVKNIC
;
A
#
# COMPACT_ATOMS: atom_id res chain seq x y z
N MET A 1 -32.96 16.76 -10.27
CA MET A 1 -31.73 17.03 -11.05
C MET A 1 -30.82 17.98 -10.25
N HIS A 2 -30.48 17.63 -9.00
CA HIS A 2 -29.57 18.40 -8.14
C HIS A 2 -28.96 17.43 -7.12
N GLN A 3 -27.79 16.91 -7.47
CA GLN A 3 -26.72 16.37 -6.62
C GLN A 3 -25.66 15.80 -7.57
N CYS A 4 -25.05 16.73 -8.30
CA CYS A 4 -23.86 16.51 -9.09
C CYS A 4 -22.89 17.55 -8.54
N ILE A 5 -21.65 17.15 -8.26
CA ILE A 5 -20.58 17.94 -7.61
C ILE A 5 -20.64 17.86 -6.08
N ASP A 6 -20.01 16.82 -5.51
CA ASP A 6 -19.28 16.97 -4.24
C ASP A 6 -18.22 15.87 -4.06
N LYS A 7 -16.96 16.31 -4.12
CA LYS A 7 -15.78 15.76 -3.42
C LYS A 7 -15.17 14.46 -3.97
N LEU A 8 -14.37 14.63 -5.02
CA LEU A 8 -13.27 13.73 -5.40
C LEU A 8 -11.99 14.15 -4.65
N LEU A 9 -11.10 13.17 -4.40
CA LEU A 9 -9.63 13.22 -4.53
C LEU A 9 -8.95 12.22 -3.51
N LEU A 10 -7.79 11.66 -3.88
CA LEU A 10 -6.96 10.59 -3.28
C LEU A 10 -6.73 10.39 -1.75
N ALA A 11 -7.05 9.15 -1.29
CA ALA A 11 -6.13 8.13 -0.71
C ALA A 11 -6.71 6.71 -0.86
N ASP A 12 -7.13 6.33 -2.08
CA ASP A 12 -7.66 5.02 -2.55
C ASP A 12 -8.94 4.55 -1.80
N LEU A 13 -8.94 4.58 -0.48
CA LEU A 13 -9.91 4.14 0.51
C LEU A 13 -11.26 4.89 0.51
N ARG A 14 -11.72 5.49 -0.59
CA ARG A 14 -13.09 6.03 -0.65
C ARG A 14 -13.81 5.85 -1.96
N LEU A 15 -13.11 5.61 -3.07
CA LEU A 15 -13.75 5.49 -4.38
C LEU A 15 -14.10 4.02 -4.68
N ALA A 16 -14.80 3.38 -3.74
CA ALA A 16 -15.20 1.98 -3.85
C ALA A 16 -16.00 1.67 -5.13
N GLU A 17 -16.66 2.67 -5.70
CA GLU A 17 -17.61 2.50 -6.80
C GLU A 17 -16.98 2.70 -8.19
N VAL A 18 -15.77 3.25 -8.29
CA VAL A 18 -15.08 3.48 -9.58
C VAL A 18 -13.88 2.54 -9.69
N PRO A 19 -14.01 1.43 -10.42
CA PRO A 19 -12.92 0.47 -10.55
C PRO A 19 -11.76 1.00 -11.38
N ASN A 20 -10.56 0.45 -11.18
CA ASN A 20 -9.35 0.73 -11.96
C ASN A 20 -8.99 2.22 -12.04
N TYR A 21 -9.31 3.00 -11.00
CA TYR A 21 -9.11 4.43 -10.99
C TYR A 21 -8.26 4.85 -9.79
N PHE A 22 -7.08 5.40 -10.09
CA PHE A 22 -6.16 5.95 -9.10
C PHE A 22 -6.14 7.47 -9.25
N VAL A 23 -6.22 8.19 -8.14
CA VAL A 23 -6.06 9.65 -8.10
C VAL A 23 -4.68 9.97 -7.53
N PHE A 24 -4.17 11.17 -7.74
CA PHE A 24 -3.02 11.68 -6.99
C PHE A 24 -3.47 12.88 -6.15
N LEU A 25 -2.90 13.02 -4.95
CA LEU A 25 -3.02 14.21 -4.09
C LEU A 25 -4.45 14.68 -3.81
N GLY A 26 -5.14 14.03 -2.87
CA GLY A 26 -6.52 14.40 -2.61
C GLY A 26 -7.02 14.38 -1.20
N ALA A 27 -8.31 14.09 -1.04
CA ALA A 27 -8.94 13.96 0.27
C ALA A 27 -8.25 12.83 1.05
N TYR A 28 -7.74 13.16 2.24
CA TYR A 28 -6.84 12.31 3.03
C TYR A 28 -5.43 12.13 2.43
N GLY A 29 -5.10 12.91 1.40
CA GLY A 29 -3.79 13.02 0.82
C GLY A 29 -2.80 13.80 1.70
N PRO A 30 -1.54 13.88 1.26
CA PRO A 30 -0.43 14.38 2.05
C PRO A 30 -0.38 15.90 2.24
N LEU A 31 -1.29 16.66 1.61
CA LEU A 31 -1.16 18.12 1.48
C LEU A 31 -1.07 18.86 2.83
N GLY A 32 -1.63 18.28 3.90
CA GLY A 32 -1.50 18.83 5.26
C GLY A 32 -0.21 18.43 6.00
N HIS A 33 0.58 17.50 5.48
CA HIS A 33 1.65 16.81 6.22
C HIS A 33 3.07 17.08 5.70
N GLY A 34 3.25 18.12 4.88
CA GLY A 34 4.57 18.62 4.48
C GLY A 34 4.80 18.59 2.97
N CYS A 35 6.01 18.19 2.55
CA CYS A 35 6.41 18.24 1.14
C CYS A 35 5.66 17.18 0.30
N VAL A 36 5.08 17.65 -0.80
CA VAL A 36 4.28 16.84 -1.73
C VAL A 36 5.11 15.85 -2.55
N LEU A 37 6.35 16.18 -2.89
CA LEU A 37 7.15 15.41 -3.85
C LEU A 37 7.43 13.97 -3.38
N PRO A 38 7.97 13.74 -2.16
CA PRO A 38 8.24 12.36 -1.73
C PRO A 38 6.96 11.55 -1.56
N MET A 39 5.84 12.22 -1.27
CA MET A 39 4.55 11.55 -1.17
C MET A 39 4.04 11.09 -2.53
N VAL A 40 4.27 11.88 -3.59
CA VAL A 40 3.96 11.47 -4.97
C VAL A 40 4.84 10.30 -5.40
N GLU A 41 6.13 10.31 -5.06
CA GLU A 41 7.06 9.21 -5.35
C GLU A 41 6.57 7.90 -4.71
N HIS A 42 6.34 7.91 -3.40
CA HIS A 42 5.88 6.71 -2.69
C HIS A 42 4.48 6.26 -3.13
N TYR A 43 3.60 7.20 -3.49
CA TYR A 43 2.30 6.84 -4.05
C TYR A 43 2.43 6.21 -5.45
N THR A 44 3.36 6.70 -6.27
CA THR A 44 3.69 6.07 -7.56
C THR A 44 4.16 4.63 -7.36
N ASP A 45 5.09 4.40 -6.43
CA ASP A 45 5.58 3.05 -6.11
C ASP A 45 4.46 2.12 -5.62
N TYR A 46 3.55 2.64 -4.79
CA TYR A 46 2.37 1.92 -4.32
C TYR A 46 1.47 1.47 -5.50
N VAL A 47 1.17 2.38 -6.42
CA VAL A 47 0.35 2.06 -7.62
C VAL A 47 1.08 1.06 -8.52
N LEU A 48 2.38 1.20 -8.72
CA LEU A 48 3.18 0.26 -9.51
C LEU A 48 3.14 -1.17 -8.95
N GLN A 49 3.18 -1.32 -7.62
CA GLN A 49 3.03 -2.62 -6.97
C GLN A 49 1.65 -3.24 -7.25
N ILE A 50 0.57 -2.45 -7.18
CA ILE A 50 -0.78 -2.90 -7.52
C ILE A 50 -0.89 -3.31 -8.98
N LEU A 51 -0.36 -2.50 -9.90
CA LEU A 51 -0.37 -2.80 -11.33
C LEU A 51 0.44 -4.06 -11.67
N LYS A 52 1.57 -4.27 -10.99
CA LYS A 52 2.38 -5.48 -11.14
C LYS A 52 1.58 -6.71 -10.73
N LYS A 53 0.89 -6.67 -9.58
CA LYS A 53 -0.01 -7.74 -9.15
C LYS A 53 -1.18 -7.94 -10.11
N ALA A 54 -1.81 -6.86 -10.56
CA ALA A 54 -2.92 -6.96 -11.51
C ALA A 54 -2.51 -7.68 -12.80
N ARG A 55 -1.30 -7.41 -13.30
CA ARG A 55 -0.74 -8.09 -14.46
C ARG A 55 -0.38 -9.55 -14.18
N THR A 56 0.30 -9.84 -13.07
CA THR A 56 0.73 -11.22 -12.73
C THR A 56 -0.46 -12.14 -12.50
N ASP A 57 -1.55 -11.62 -11.93
CA ASP A 57 -2.71 -12.41 -11.54
C ASP A 57 -3.85 -12.36 -12.57
N ASN A 58 -3.68 -11.71 -13.73
CA ASN A 58 -4.74 -11.51 -14.73
C ASN A 58 -6.00 -10.83 -14.16
N VAL A 59 -5.80 -9.79 -13.34
CA VAL A 59 -6.89 -8.98 -12.77
C VAL A 59 -7.47 -8.06 -13.86
N LYS A 60 -8.79 -8.15 -14.04
CA LYS A 60 -9.57 -7.29 -14.94
C LYS A 60 -10.05 -6.02 -14.25
N ARG A 61 -10.52 -6.17 -13.02
CA ARG A 61 -11.14 -5.09 -12.23
C ARG A 61 -10.57 -5.14 -10.83
N LEU A 62 -10.09 -4.00 -10.35
CA LEU A 62 -9.78 -3.77 -8.95
C LEU A 62 -10.65 -2.61 -8.45
N SER A 63 -11.27 -2.80 -7.29
CA SER A 63 -12.02 -1.76 -6.60
C SER A 63 -11.82 -1.92 -5.10
N ILE A 64 -11.84 -0.82 -4.36
CA ILE A 64 -11.77 -0.91 -2.90
C ILE A 64 -13.10 -1.33 -2.32
N LYS A 65 -13.06 -2.16 -1.29
CA LYS A 65 -14.24 -2.53 -0.52
C LYS A 65 -14.89 -1.29 0.10
N ARG A 66 -16.19 -1.15 -0.10
CA ARG A 66 -16.96 -0.04 0.50
C ARG A 66 -16.86 -0.02 2.02
N SER A 67 -16.88 -1.19 2.67
CA SER A 67 -16.72 -1.31 4.13
C SER A 67 -15.40 -0.72 4.61
N VAL A 68 -14.29 -1.02 3.92
CA VAL A 68 -12.97 -0.48 4.27
C VAL A 68 -12.96 1.04 4.13
N SER A 69 -13.64 1.56 3.11
CA SER A 69 -13.74 3.01 2.90
C SER A 69 -14.50 3.72 4.02
N GLU A 70 -15.61 3.14 4.45
CA GLU A 70 -16.43 3.64 5.56
C GLU A 70 -15.70 3.51 6.89
N ASP A 71 -14.95 2.44 7.10
CA ASP A 71 -14.14 2.21 8.31
C ASP A 71 -12.99 3.22 8.41
N PHE A 72 -12.25 3.43 7.32
CA PHE A 72 -11.20 4.44 7.26
C PHE A 72 -11.75 5.85 7.52
N THR A 73 -12.91 6.16 6.95
CA THR A 73 -13.62 7.43 7.19
C THR A 73 -13.94 7.63 8.66
N ARG A 74 -14.53 6.63 9.32
CA ARG A 74 -14.85 6.71 10.75
C ARG A 74 -13.59 6.88 11.58
N TYR A 75 -12.53 6.12 11.27
CA TYR A 75 -11.24 6.27 11.94
C TYR A 75 -10.68 7.69 11.79
N ALA A 76 -10.72 8.24 10.58
CA ALA A 76 -10.17 9.55 10.29
C ALA A 76 -10.94 10.67 10.98
N ASP A 77 -12.27 10.57 10.97
CA ASP A 77 -13.15 11.53 11.65
C ASP A 77 -12.88 11.55 13.16
N GLU A 78 -12.74 10.39 13.81
CA GLU A 78 -12.40 10.33 15.24
C GLU A 78 -10.97 10.78 15.53
N TYR A 79 -10.01 10.39 14.69
CA TYR A 79 -8.62 10.77 14.85
C TYR A 79 -8.43 12.28 14.77
N LEU A 80 -9.10 12.95 13.83
CA LEU A 80 -8.88 14.38 13.58
C LEU A 80 -9.47 15.26 14.68
N LYS A 81 -10.53 14.83 15.39
CA LYS A 81 -11.13 15.56 16.52
C LYS A 81 -10.11 15.96 17.60
N ARG A 82 -9.09 15.13 17.83
CA ARG A 82 -8.04 15.36 18.84
C ARG A 82 -6.79 16.10 18.31
N THR A 83 -6.83 16.61 17.08
CA THR A 83 -5.68 17.27 16.45
C THR A 83 -5.91 18.77 16.30
N ALA A 84 -4.85 19.55 16.09
CA ALA A 84 -4.98 20.98 15.78
C ALA A 84 -5.85 21.26 14.53
N TRP A 85 -6.04 20.27 13.65
CA TRP A 85 -6.90 20.40 12.48
C TRP A 85 -8.39 20.50 12.83
N SER A 86 -8.83 19.95 13.97
CA SER A 86 -10.23 20.04 14.41
C SER A 86 -10.57 21.43 14.97
N GLY A 87 -9.58 22.16 15.50
CA GLY A 87 -9.78 23.46 16.13
C GLY A 87 -10.83 23.42 17.26
N GLN A 88 -11.11 22.25 17.83
CA GLN A 88 -12.20 22.05 18.78
C GLN A 88 -11.65 21.23 19.95
N VAL A 89 -11.17 21.95 20.97
CA VAL A 89 -10.97 21.36 22.29
C VAL A 89 -11.94 22.09 23.21
N ASP A 90 -13.05 21.44 23.54
CA ASP A 90 -14.02 21.94 24.52
C ASP A 90 -13.41 21.83 25.93
N TYR A 91 -12.46 22.71 26.26
CA TYR A 91 -12.09 22.98 27.66
C TYR A 91 -13.06 24.01 28.27
N THR A 92 -14.36 23.88 28.02
CA THR A 92 -15.38 24.71 28.69
C THR A 92 -15.84 24.11 30.02
N ASN A 93 -15.36 22.91 30.38
CA ASN A 93 -15.74 22.22 31.61
C ASN A 93 -14.60 22.03 32.63
N ASP A 94 -13.38 22.52 32.37
CA ASP A 94 -12.32 22.49 33.38
C ASP A 94 -12.41 23.73 34.27
N ILE A 95 -12.58 23.51 35.57
CA ILE A 95 -12.90 24.49 36.63
C ILE A 95 -11.67 25.37 36.97
N LEU A 96 -10.70 25.46 36.08
CA LEU A 96 -9.44 26.18 36.23
C LEU A 96 -9.29 27.29 35.17
N SER A 97 -10.33 28.10 35.03
CA SER A 97 -10.43 29.23 34.09
C SER A 97 -9.52 30.43 34.41
N ASP A 98 -8.62 30.33 35.38
CA ASP A 98 -7.96 31.50 35.98
C ASP A 98 -6.50 31.71 35.55
N SER A 99 -6.06 31.14 34.43
CA SER A 99 -4.75 31.48 33.87
C SER A 99 -4.85 32.00 32.44
N ASN A 100 -4.31 33.20 32.23
CA ASN A 100 -4.29 33.98 30.99
C ASN A 100 -3.44 33.35 29.86
N PHE A 101 -3.47 32.02 29.71
CA PHE A 101 -2.88 31.29 28.60
C PHE A 101 -3.93 30.38 27.98
N ASN A 102 -4.97 31.00 27.41
CA ASN A 102 -5.97 30.30 26.62
C ASN A 102 -5.41 30.06 25.22
N PHE A 103 -4.96 28.85 24.91
CA PHE A 103 -4.74 28.42 23.53
C PHE A 103 -6.10 28.34 22.85
N HIS A 104 -6.54 29.47 22.30
CA HIS A 104 -7.82 29.66 21.65
C HIS A 104 -7.82 28.90 20.32
N ASN A 105 -8.13 27.61 20.37
CA ASN A 105 -8.44 26.82 19.18
C ASN A 105 -9.77 27.33 18.60
N SER A 106 -9.71 28.32 17.73
CA SER A 106 -10.87 28.74 16.94
C SER A 106 -11.10 27.75 15.80
N PRO A 107 -12.36 27.40 15.48
CA PRO A 107 -12.64 26.60 14.30
C PRO A 107 -12.14 27.35 13.05
N CYS A 108 -11.24 26.72 12.29
CA CYS A 108 -10.55 27.32 11.15
C CYS A 108 -11.27 27.00 9.84
N SER A 109 -11.61 28.01 9.02
CA SER A 109 -12.21 27.88 7.68
C SER A 109 -11.21 27.46 6.58
N SER A 110 -10.26 26.59 6.92
CA SER A 110 -9.17 26.20 6.01
C SER A 110 -9.66 25.53 4.71
N TRP A 111 -8.78 25.48 3.71
CA TRP A 111 -8.97 24.69 2.49
C TRP A 111 -9.31 23.23 2.78
N SER A 112 -8.72 22.65 3.85
CA SER A 112 -9.00 21.28 4.29
C SER A 112 -10.45 21.05 4.70
N ARG A 113 -11.21 22.12 4.96
CA ARG A 113 -12.65 22.10 5.28
C ARG A 113 -13.50 22.79 4.21
N ASN A 114 -12.95 22.97 3.01
CA ASN A 114 -13.66 23.64 1.92
C ASN A 114 -14.14 25.06 2.30
N GLY A 115 -13.36 25.81 3.10
CA GLY A 115 -13.71 27.19 3.44
C GLY A 115 -14.75 27.36 4.56
N GLU A 116 -15.32 26.27 5.09
CA GLU A 116 -16.37 26.32 6.12
C GLU A 116 -15.91 25.67 7.43
N THR A 117 -16.24 26.31 8.55
CA THR A 117 -15.84 25.83 9.89
C THR A 117 -16.61 24.59 10.34
N SER A 118 -17.84 24.40 9.86
CA SER A 118 -18.70 23.24 10.16
C SER A 118 -18.23 21.95 9.47
N ASN A 119 -17.49 22.08 8.36
CA ASN A 119 -17.05 20.93 7.58
C ASN A 119 -15.90 20.20 8.29
N LYS A 120 -15.88 18.88 8.13
CA LYS A 120 -14.79 18.05 8.66
C LYS A 120 -13.51 18.27 7.85
N PRO A 121 -12.33 18.33 8.49
CA PRO A 121 -11.07 18.41 7.76
C PRO A 121 -10.81 17.08 7.04
N VAL A 122 -10.42 17.14 5.76
CA VAL A 122 -10.21 15.95 4.94
C VAL A 122 -8.71 15.66 4.75
N LEU A 123 -8.06 15.29 5.86
CA LEU A 123 -6.60 15.11 5.96
C LEU A 123 -6.24 13.72 6.48
N TRP A 124 -5.08 13.20 6.06
CA TRP A 124 -4.60 11.89 6.53
C TRP A 124 -4.60 11.81 8.07
N PRO A 125 -5.22 10.77 8.67
CA PRO A 125 -5.31 10.62 10.12
C PRO A 125 -4.05 10.00 10.71
N GLY A 126 -2.94 10.72 10.64
CA GLY A 126 -1.64 10.26 11.10
C GLY A 126 -0.54 11.27 10.80
N SER A 127 0.70 10.93 11.14
CA SER A 127 1.86 11.70 10.71
C SER A 127 2.24 11.37 9.26
N ARG A 128 3.08 12.22 8.66
CA ARG A 128 3.68 11.96 7.34
C ARG A 128 4.42 10.61 7.30
N ILE A 129 5.24 10.33 8.31
CA ILE A 129 6.02 9.09 8.37
C ILE A 129 5.08 7.89 8.42
N HIS A 130 4.01 7.97 9.22
CA HIS A 130 2.97 6.95 9.24
C HIS A 130 2.36 6.72 7.86
N GLN A 131 2.03 7.78 7.13
CA GLN A 131 1.50 7.67 5.77
C GLN A 131 2.49 6.97 4.83
N LEU A 132 3.76 7.37 4.87
CA LEU A 132 4.82 6.78 4.06
C LEU A 132 4.99 5.29 4.35
N THR A 133 5.00 4.89 5.62
CA THR A 133 5.08 3.47 6.01
C THR A 133 3.87 2.69 5.51
N VAL A 134 2.67 3.25 5.56
CA VAL A 134 1.47 2.59 5.02
C VAL A 134 1.54 2.44 3.49
N LEU A 135 2.13 3.40 2.78
CA LEU A 135 2.29 3.34 1.32
C LEU A 135 3.38 2.39 0.85
N GLN A 136 4.26 1.88 1.73
CA GLN A 136 5.32 0.95 1.31
C GLN A 136 4.75 -0.39 0.82
N HIS A 137 3.65 -0.87 1.42
CA HIS A 137 3.09 -2.18 1.13
C HIS A 137 1.57 -2.07 0.93
N PRO A 138 1.08 -2.24 -0.32
CA PRO A 138 -0.34 -2.33 -0.59
C PRO A 138 -1.02 -3.44 0.19
N ARG A 139 -2.07 -3.08 0.92
CA ARG A 139 -2.92 -4.02 1.64
C ARG A 139 -3.95 -4.62 0.70
N PHE A 140 -3.58 -5.69 0.02
CA PHE A 140 -4.42 -6.33 -0.99
C PHE A 140 -5.75 -6.86 -0.42
N GLU A 141 -5.85 -7.11 0.88
CA GLU A 141 -7.07 -7.49 1.59
C GLU A 141 -8.19 -6.44 1.55
N HIS A 142 -7.83 -5.17 1.31
CA HIS A 142 -8.77 -4.06 1.21
C HIS A 142 -9.46 -3.93 -0.16
N PHE A 143 -8.97 -4.67 -1.15
CA PHE A 143 -9.47 -4.64 -2.52
C PHE A 143 -10.38 -5.84 -2.80
N ASP A 144 -11.32 -5.62 -3.70
CA ASP A 144 -12.07 -6.65 -4.42
C ASP A 144 -11.47 -6.78 -5.81
N PHE A 145 -11.07 -8.01 -6.15
CA PHE A 145 -10.48 -8.36 -7.44
C PHE A 145 -11.47 -9.17 -8.28
N GLU A 146 -11.67 -8.74 -9.52
CA GLU A 146 -12.31 -9.52 -10.57
C GLU A 146 -11.24 -9.96 -11.56
N TYR A 147 -11.13 -11.26 -11.79
CA TYR A 147 -10.14 -11.85 -12.70
C TYR A 147 -10.72 -11.94 -14.11
N LEU A 148 -9.87 -11.80 -15.14
CA LEU A 148 -10.28 -11.92 -16.56
C LEU A 148 -10.97 -13.25 -16.85
N ASP A 149 -10.43 -14.34 -16.30
CA ASP A 149 -10.90 -15.70 -16.53
C ASP A 149 -11.93 -16.17 -15.48
N GLY A 150 -12.27 -15.31 -14.50
CA GLY A 150 -13.10 -15.68 -13.34
C GLY A 150 -12.42 -16.68 -12.37
N ASN A 151 -11.19 -17.11 -12.65
CA ASN A 151 -10.43 -18.04 -11.82
C ASN A 151 -9.34 -17.29 -11.04
N SER A 152 -9.45 -17.27 -9.72
CA SER A 152 -8.44 -16.67 -8.84
C SER A 152 -7.09 -17.36 -8.88
N CYS A 153 -7.02 -18.59 -9.39
CA CYS A 153 -5.78 -19.34 -9.59
C CYS A 153 -5.14 -19.07 -10.97
N SER A 154 -5.66 -18.13 -11.77
CA SER A 154 -5.09 -17.77 -13.07
C SER A 154 -3.64 -17.25 -12.96
N PHE A 155 -3.25 -16.73 -11.78
CA PHE A 155 -1.87 -16.34 -11.48
C PHE A 155 -0.83 -17.46 -11.63
N LEU A 156 -1.25 -18.74 -11.59
CA LEU A 156 -0.36 -19.89 -11.80
C LEU A 156 0.12 -20.01 -13.26
N GLY A 157 -0.53 -19.31 -14.21
CA GLY A 157 -0.14 -19.32 -15.61
C GLY A 157 -0.07 -20.74 -16.19
N ASN A 158 1.06 -21.06 -16.81
CA ASN A 158 1.32 -22.39 -17.39
C ASN A 158 1.96 -23.38 -16.38
N GLY A 159 2.16 -22.98 -15.13
CA GLY A 159 2.75 -23.82 -14.07
C GLY A 159 4.27 -24.00 -14.14
N PHE A 160 4.97 -23.30 -15.03
CA PHE A 160 6.43 -23.35 -15.16
C PHE A 160 7.07 -22.04 -14.68
N ASP A 161 8.20 -22.13 -13.97
CA ASP A 161 9.00 -20.96 -13.62
C ASP A 161 10.00 -20.60 -14.74
N MET A 162 10.35 -19.32 -14.89
CA MET A 162 11.37 -18.90 -15.86
C MET A 162 12.74 -19.56 -15.61
N ARG A 163 13.03 -19.93 -14.36
CA ARG A 163 14.24 -20.69 -13.98
C ARG A 163 14.38 -22.02 -14.70
N GLU A 164 13.26 -22.64 -15.10
CA GLU A 164 13.26 -23.92 -15.81
C GLU A 164 13.80 -23.83 -17.25
N VAL A 165 13.89 -22.61 -17.80
CA VAL A 165 14.30 -22.38 -19.20
C VAL A 165 15.51 -21.46 -19.34
N ASP A 166 15.84 -20.66 -18.33
CA ASP A 166 16.91 -19.65 -18.42
C ASP A 166 18.28 -20.11 -17.91
N GLY A 167 18.38 -21.35 -17.39
CA GLY A 167 19.63 -21.97 -16.97
C GLY A 167 20.07 -21.67 -15.54
N ARG A 168 19.22 -21.01 -14.74
CA ARG A 168 19.42 -20.83 -13.29
C ARG A 168 19.23 -22.14 -12.52
N ASP A 169 19.72 -22.19 -11.29
CA ASP A 169 19.66 -23.39 -10.46
C ASP A 169 18.20 -23.71 -10.06
N LEU A 170 17.71 -24.87 -10.48
CA LEU A 170 16.37 -25.36 -10.14
C LEU A 170 16.23 -25.73 -8.66
N THR A 171 17.35 -26.03 -8.01
CA THR A 171 17.43 -26.45 -6.61
C THR A 171 17.85 -25.33 -5.65
N TRP A 172 17.73 -24.06 -6.07
CA TRP A 172 18.09 -22.87 -5.29
C TRP A 172 17.56 -22.85 -3.84
N TYR A 173 16.40 -23.46 -3.59
CA TYR A 173 15.76 -23.54 -2.28
C TYR A 173 16.48 -24.50 -1.31
N MET A 174 17.40 -25.32 -1.81
CA MET A 174 18.32 -26.16 -1.02
C MET A 174 19.66 -25.46 -0.75
N GLY A 175 19.86 -24.23 -1.26
CA GLY A 175 21.13 -23.50 -1.22
C GLY A 175 21.85 -23.55 -2.59
N LEU A 176 22.55 -22.46 -2.91
CA LEU A 176 23.30 -22.34 -4.17
C LEU A 176 24.62 -23.09 -4.07
N LEU A 177 24.98 -23.86 -5.11
CA LEU A 177 26.28 -24.49 -5.22
C LEU A 177 27.35 -23.42 -5.47
N ASP A 178 28.40 -23.39 -4.65
CA ASP A 178 29.49 -22.41 -4.72
C ASP A 178 29.03 -20.93 -4.70
N GLY A 179 27.79 -20.65 -4.29
CA GLY A 179 27.21 -19.31 -4.28
C GLY A 179 26.72 -18.79 -5.63
N GLU A 180 26.75 -19.60 -6.68
CA GLU A 180 26.38 -19.21 -8.05
C GLU A 180 24.95 -19.67 -8.40
N ASP A 181 24.13 -18.78 -8.96
CA ASP A 181 22.76 -19.08 -9.43
C ASP A 181 22.77 -19.62 -10.86
N THR A 182 23.49 -20.72 -11.06
CA THR A 182 23.60 -21.40 -12.35
C THR A 182 23.37 -22.88 -12.16
N GLN A 183 22.59 -23.49 -13.06
CA GLN A 183 22.32 -24.92 -12.99
C GLN A 183 23.64 -25.70 -13.04
N PRO A 184 23.98 -26.50 -12.01
CA PRO A 184 25.18 -27.31 -12.05
C PRO A 184 25.10 -28.27 -13.22
N GLY A 185 26.23 -28.43 -13.92
CA GLY A 185 26.35 -29.40 -15.00
C GLY A 185 25.94 -30.79 -14.53
N PRO A 186 25.47 -31.67 -15.45
CA PRO A 186 25.14 -33.04 -15.10
C PRO A 186 26.31 -33.65 -14.34
N PHE A 187 26.02 -34.33 -13.23
CA PHE A 187 27.03 -34.99 -12.42
C PHE A 187 27.91 -35.83 -13.34
N ALA A 188 29.13 -35.36 -13.59
CA ALA A 188 30.15 -36.17 -14.24
C ALA A 188 30.55 -37.23 -13.23
N MET A 189 29.89 -38.39 -13.30
CA MET A 189 30.35 -39.58 -12.61
C MET A 189 31.65 -39.98 -13.31
N ASN A 190 32.78 -39.53 -12.77
CA ASN A 190 34.09 -39.92 -13.27
C ASN A 190 34.25 -41.43 -13.01
N MET A 191 34.12 -42.22 -14.07
CA MET A 191 34.22 -43.69 -14.04
C MET A 191 35.68 -44.19 -14.12
N GLU A 192 36.67 -43.29 -14.17
CA GLU A 192 38.08 -43.66 -14.43
C GLU A 192 38.80 -44.31 -13.24
N ASP A 193 38.32 -44.15 -12.00
CA ASP A 193 39.00 -44.67 -10.81
C ASP A 193 38.28 -45.85 -10.12
N GLY A 194 37.12 -46.29 -10.65
CA GLY A 194 36.31 -47.37 -10.05
C GLY A 194 35.88 -47.08 -8.60
N SER A 195 36.11 -45.87 -8.12
CA SER A 195 35.85 -45.41 -6.78
C SER A 195 34.77 -44.35 -6.95
N GLY A 196 33.52 -44.66 -6.59
CA GLY A 196 32.39 -43.73 -6.76
C GLY A 196 32.49 -42.48 -5.90
N LYS A 197 33.57 -41.71 -6.01
CA LYS A 197 33.82 -40.46 -5.32
C LYS A 197 33.21 -39.36 -6.15
N LEU A 198 32.21 -38.72 -5.55
CA LEU A 198 31.58 -37.51 -6.05
C LEU A 198 32.64 -36.40 -6.09
N THR A 199 33.26 -36.19 -7.25
CA THR A 199 34.08 -35.02 -7.51
C THR A 199 33.14 -33.83 -7.73
N GLY A 200 32.80 -33.13 -6.65
CA GLY A 200 31.91 -31.97 -6.70
C GLY A 200 31.31 -31.55 -5.37
N VAL A 201 31.37 -32.39 -4.33
CA VAL A 201 30.92 -31.97 -2.99
C VAL A 201 32.06 -31.25 -2.28
N LYS A 202 32.23 -29.96 -2.57
CA LYS A 202 32.76 -29.03 -1.56
C LYS A 202 31.58 -28.63 -0.68
N ASN A 203 31.51 -29.28 0.48
CA ASN A 203 30.82 -28.85 1.69
C ASN A 203 29.57 -27.98 1.48
N ILE A 204 28.42 -28.63 1.32
CA ILE A 204 27.15 -28.02 1.74
C ILE A 204 27.11 -28.20 3.27
N CYS A 205 27.36 -27.11 4.00
CA CYS A 205 27.09 -26.98 5.43
C CYS A 205 25.78 -26.21 5.63
#